data_AF-X1DA82-F1
#
_entry.id   AF-X1DA82-F1
#
_cell.length_a   1.000
_cell.length_b   1.000
_cell.length_c   1.000
_cell.angle_alpha   90.00
_cell.angle_beta   90.00
_cell.angle_gamma   90.00
#
_symmetry.space_group_name_H-M   'P 1'
#
loop_
_entity.id
_entity.type
_entity.pdbx_description
1 polymer ?
#
loop_
_entity_poly.entity_id
_entity_poly.type
_entity_poly.pdbx_seq_one_letter_code
_entity_poly.pdbx_strand_id
1 'polypeptide(L)' 'MLQKDGFLNYTQTNDVIVTAWRPIEGGMLSKTKIQIMNDIYKKYNKTPSQVAINWLISQENVVTIPGSRNIKHLKENLG' A
#
# COMPACT_ATOMS: atom_id res chain seq x y z
N MET A 1 -4.60 8.93 -6.63
CA MET A 1 -3.83 9.34 -7.84
C MET A 1 -3.58 8.16 -8.77
N LEU A 2 -3.21 6.97 -8.26
CA LEU A 2 -3.03 5.75 -9.08
C LEU A 2 -4.31 5.26 -9.77
N GLN A 3 -5.44 5.35 -9.09
CA GLN A 3 -6.76 4.97 -9.63
C GLN A 3 -7.45 6.09 -10.42
N LYS A 4 -6.70 6.99 -11.08
CA LYS A 4 -7.33 7.91 -12.05
C LYS A 4 -7.54 7.15 -13.36
N ASP A 5 -8.74 7.26 -13.92
CA ASP A 5 -9.22 6.45 -15.03
C ASP A 5 -8.20 6.34 -16.17
N GLY A 6 -7.86 5.11 -16.54
CA GLY A 6 -6.98 4.77 -17.66
C GLY A 6 -5.48 4.74 -17.36
N PHE A 7 -4.97 5.39 -16.31
CA PHE A 7 -3.51 5.42 -16.04
C PHE A 7 -2.94 4.05 -15.68
N LEU A 8 -3.60 3.35 -14.74
CA LEU A 8 -3.17 2.01 -14.33
C LEU A 8 -3.32 0.99 -15.47
N ASN A 9 -4.40 1.10 -16.24
CA ASN A 9 -4.60 0.27 -17.42
C ASN A 9 -3.50 0.49 -18.45
N TYR A 10 -3.14 1.76 -18.73
CA TYR A 10 -2.02 2.08 -19.60
C TYR A 10 -0.72 1.47 -19.10
N THR A 11 -0.43 1.54 -17.80
CA THR A 11 0.81 0.97 -17.27
C THR A 11 0.81 -0.56 -17.30
N GLN A 12 -0.35 -1.21 -17.23
CA GLN A 12 -0.49 -2.67 -17.29
C GLN A 12 -0.41 -3.20 -18.72
N THR A 13 -0.87 -2.44 -19.72
CA THR A 13 -0.81 -2.86 -21.14
C THR A 13 0.48 -2.43 -21.84
N ASN A 14 1.38 -1.73 -21.14
CA ASN A 14 2.64 -1.23 -21.69
C ASN A 14 3.80 -1.60 -20.75
N ASP A 15 5.04 -1.54 -21.23
CA ASP A 15 6.24 -1.83 -20.43
C ASP A 15 6.61 -0.66 -19.50
N VAL A 16 5.70 -0.33 -18.57
CA VAL A 16 5.81 0.82 -17.67
C VAL A 16 5.48 0.41 -16.25
N ILE A 17 6.45 0.55 -15.35
CA ILE A 17 6.27 0.34 -13.91
C ILE A 17 5.91 1.65 -13.22
N VAL A 18 4.92 1.61 -12.33
CA VAL A 18 4.54 2.74 -11.49
C VAL A 18 5.08 2.58 -10.08
N THR A 19 5.78 3.60 -9.60
CA THR A 19 6.16 3.69 -8.18
C THR A 19 5.09 4.44 -7.40
N ALA A 20 4.37 3.74 -6.53
CA ALA A 20 3.41 4.32 -5.61
C ALA A 20 4.13 5.13 -4.50
N TRP A 21 4.02 6.45 -4.57
CA TRP A 21 4.61 7.35 -3.59
C TRP A 21 3.77 7.43 -2.30
N ARG A 22 4.45 7.47 -1.14
CA ARG A 22 3.85 7.49 0.22
C ARG A 22 2.78 6.40 0.44
N PRO A 23 3.16 5.09 0.35
CA PRO A 23 2.22 3.97 0.43
C PRO A 23 1.38 3.91 1.72
N ILE A 24 1.90 4.45 2.81
CA ILE A 24 1.28 4.40 4.14
C ILE A 24 0.77 5.77 4.62
N GLU A 25 0.80 6.79 3.75
CA GLU A 25 0.40 8.18 4.02
C GLU A 25 0.96 8.73 5.35
N GLY A 26 2.23 8.44 5.64
CA GLY A 26 2.90 8.89 6.88
C GLY A 26 2.31 8.30 8.17
N GLY A 27 1.67 7.14 8.11
CA GLY A 27 1.01 6.50 9.25
C GLY A 27 -0.41 7.00 9.52
N MET A 28 -0.99 7.81 8.62
CA MET A 28 -2.37 8.28 8.76
C MET A 28 -3.40 7.14 8.68
N LEU A 29 -3.07 6.05 8.01
CA LEU A 29 -3.94 4.88 7.86
C LEU A 29 -4.36 4.25 9.19
N SER A 30 -3.54 4.36 10.24
CA SER A 30 -3.89 3.86 11.57
C SER A 30 -4.82 4.80 12.34
N LYS A 31 -4.97 6.05 11.89
CA LYS A 31 -5.82 7.07 12.53
C LYS A 31 -7.21 7.14 11.92
N THR A 32 -7.37 6.62 10.70
CA THR A 32 -8.64 6.64 9.99
C THR A 32 -9.57 5.54 10.51
N LYS A 33 -10.74 5.90 11.02
CA LYS A 33 -11.76 4.95 11.50
C LYS A 33 -12.69 4.54 10.36
N ILE A 34 -12.17 3.78 9.40
CA ILE A 34 -12.99 3.19 8.33
C ILE A 34 -13.29 1.74 8.71
N GLN A 35 -14.58 1.41 8.88
CA GLN A 35 -15.00 0.09 9.37
C GLN A 35 -14.50 -1.06 8.50
N ILE A 36 -14.64 -0.94 7.17
CA ILE A 36 -14.18 -1.98 6.25
C ILE A 36 -12.67 -2.26 6.36
N MET A 37 -11.87 -1.23 6.64
CA MET A 37 -10.42 -1.38 6.85
C MET A 37 -10.14 -2.14 8.13
N ASN A 38 -10.86 -1.83 9.23
CA ASN A 38 -10.73 -2.56 10.49
C ASN A 38 -11.07 -4.05 10.34
N ASP A 39 -12.09 -4.37 9.55
CA ASP A 39 -12.49 -5.75 9.29
C ASP A 39 -11.41 -6.51 8.49
N ILE A 40 -10.78 -5.84 7.51
CA ILE A 40 -9.64 -6.40 6.76
C ILE A 40 -8.43 -6.63 7.68
N TYR A 41 -8.07 -5.65 8.51
CA TYR A 41 -6.95 -5.77 9.46
C TYR A 41 -7.14 -6.95 10.40
N LYS A 42 -8.36 -7.12 10.94
CA LYS A 42 -8.73 -8.24 11.81
C LYS A 42 -8.73 -9.57 11.06
N LYS A 43 -9.33 -9.61 9.86
CA LYS A 43 -9.43 -10.83 9.05
C LYS A 43 -8.07 -11.44 8.76
N TYR A 44 -7.08 -10.61 8.43
CA TYR A 44 -5.74 -11.08 8.09
C TYR A 44 -4.75 -11.04 9.27
N ASN A 45 -5.15 -10.50 10.42
CA ASN A 45 -4.27 -10.23 11.56
C ASN A 45 -3.00 -9.47 11.14
N LYS A 46 -3.22 -8.40 10.37
CA LYS A 46 -2.16 -7.55 9.81
C LYS A 46 -2.35 -6.10 10.20
N THR A 47 -1.26 -5.34 10.26
CA THR A 47 -1.28 -3.91 10.54
C THR A 47 -1.78 -3.11 9.34
N PRO A 48 -2.21 -1.85 9.55
CA PRO A 48 -2.57 -0.95 8.46
C PRO A 48 -1.48 -0.80 7.41
N SER A 49 -0.21 -0.72 7.84
CA SER A 49 0.95 -0.57 6.95
C SER A 49 1.11 -1.80 6.05
N GLN A 50 1.02 -2.99 6.63
CA GLN A 50 1.15 -4.27 5.92
C GLN A 50 0.04 -4.43 4.88
N VAL A 51 -1.20 -4.14 5.25
CA VAL A 51 -2.35 -4.25 4.33
C VAL A 51 -2.22 -3.25 3.17
N ALA A 52 -1.82 -2.01 3.45
CA ALA A 52 -1.68 -1.00 2.40
C ALA A 52 -0.52 -1.30 1.45
N ILE A 53 0.64 -1.73 1.96
CA ILE A 53 1.78 -2.13 1.14
C ILE A 53 1.40 -3.33 0.28
N ASN A 54 0.80 -4.37 0.88
CA ASN A 54 0.38 -5.57 0.17
C ASN A 54 -0.62 -5.25 -0.95
N TRP A 55 -1.59 -4.37 -0.68
CA TRP A 55 -2.57 -3.95 -1.67
C TRP A 55 -1.94 -3.22 -2.87
N LEU A 56 -0.88 -2.43 -2.65
CA LEU A 56 -0.16 -1.78 -3.74
C LEU A 56 0.61 -2.78 -4.58
N ILE A 57 1.42 -3.65 -3.95
CA ILE A 57 2.29 -4.58 -4.68
C ILE A 57 1.54 -5.78 -5.28
N SER A 58 0.29 -6.03 -4.87
CA SER A 58 -0.56 -7.06 -5.49
C SER A 58 -1.10 -6.64 -6.85
N GLN A 59 -0.94 -5.37 -7.23
CA GLN A 59 -1.37 -4.86 -8.54
C GLN A 59 -0.24 -5.02 -9.55
N GLU A 60 -0.58 -5.46 -10.75
CA GLU A 60 0.39 -5.57 -11.85
C GLU A 60 1.02 -4.22 -12.16
N ASN A 61 2.34 -4.24 -12.39
CA ASN A 61 3.20 -3.08 -12.68
C ASN A 61 3.19 -1.97 -11.61
N VAL A 62 2.80 -2.28 -10.37
CA VAL A 62 2.87 -1.36 -9.24
C VAL A 62 3.95 -1.80 -8.26
N VAL A 63 4.89 -0.90 -7.99
CA VAL A 63 5.91 -1.07 -6.94
C VAL A 63 5.79 0.05 -5.91
N THR A 64 6.35 -0.13 -4.73
CA THR A 64 6.43 0.95 -3.73
C THR A 64 7.71 0.86 -2.90
N ILE A 65 8.15 2.00 -2.38
CA ILE A 65 9.33 2.12 -1.53
C ILE A 65 8.84 2.69 -0.18
N PRO A 66 8.47 1.83 0.78
CA PRO A 66 7.95 2.29 2.05
C PRO A 66 9.09 2.80 2.93
N GLY A 67 9.05 4.08 3.29
CA GLY A 67 10.01 4.68 4.20
C GLY A 67 9.92 4.09 5.61
N SER A 68 11.06 3.93 6.28
CA SER A 68 11.13 3.53 7.68
C SER A 68 12.16 4.38 8.43
N ARG A 69 11.84 4.74 9.68
CA ARG A 69 12.72 5.49 10.59
C ARG A 69 13.28 4.64 11.73
N ASN A 70 12.83 3.40 11.86
CA ASN A 70 13.26 2.50 12.94
C ASN A 70 13.09 1.03 12.54
N ILE A 71 13.76 0.14 13.26
CA ILE A 71 13.75 -1.30 12.98
C ILE A 71 12.34 -1.90 13.10
N LYS A 72 11.51 -1.39 14.02
CA LYS A 72 10.13 -1.87 14.19
C LYS A 72 9.29 -1.64 12.93
N HIS A 73 9.29 -0.43 12.39
CA HIS A 73 8.58 -0.09 11.15
C HIS A 73 9.19 -0.79 9.94
N LEU A 74 10.51 -1.01 9.92
CA LEU A 74 11.15 -1.78 8.85
C LEU A 74 10.62 -3.22 8.85
N LYS A 75 10.59 -3.88 10.01
CA LYS A 75 10.05 -5.23 10.16
C LYS A 75 8.57 -5.29 9.79
N GLU A 76 7.79 -4.29 10.20
CA GLU A 76 6.36 -4.18 9.84
C GLU A 76 6.16 -4.02 8.33
N ASN A 77 6.99 -3.23 7.65
CA ASN A 77 6.89 -3.05 6.20
C ASN A 77 7.27 -4.31 5.41
N LEU A 78 8.06 -5.22 5.99
CA LEU A 78 8.60 -6.42 5.34
C LEU A 78 7.77 -7.69 5.54
N GLY A 79 6.74 -7.70 6.40
CA GLY A 79 5.97 -8.92 6.70
C GLY A 79 4.61 -8.63 7.25
#